data_AF-A0AAU4BHD3-F1
#
_entry.id   AF-A0AAU4BHD3-F1
#
_cell.length_a   1.000
_cell.length_b   1.000
_cell.length_c   1.000
_cell.angle_alpha   90.00
_cell.angle_beta   90.00
_cell.angle_gamma   90.00
#
_symmetry.space_group_name_H-M   'P 1'
#
loop_
_entity.id
_entity.type
_entity.pdbx_description
1 polymer ?
#
loop_
_entity_poly.entity_id
_entity_poly.type
_entity_poly.pdbx_seq_one_letter_code
_entity_poly.pdbx_strand_id
1 'polypeptide(L)'
;MTVSASLEPHTSGTTGLHRWIPRLIFAAATVHILVGVVASGSHWRGIFSDGLWNTVANDDDTRMMTLWFMLAGIAFVGLGLLTRRTVILTSRIPAETGWILLTLGIPMALLEPISGGWAMIAIGVLALALSRRDKTASGSSQAPTRA
;
A
#
# COMPACT_ATOMS: atom_id res chain seq x y z
N MET A 1 6.07 25.60 -49.05
CA MET A 1 6.72 25.21 -47.78
C MET A 1 5.68 25.29 -46.68
N THR A 2 5.04 24.17 -46.36
CA THR A 2 4.09 24.04 -45.24
C THR A 2 4.71 23.11 -44.22
N VAL A 3 5.14 23.67 -43.08
CA VAL A 3 5.71 22.92 -41.97
C VAL A 3 4.56 22.23 -41.22
N SER A 4 4.56 20.91 -41.27
CA SER A 4 3.71 20.04 -40.47
C SER A 4 4.03 20.22 -38.99
N ALA A 5 3.07 20.68 -38.20
CA ALA A 5 3.16 20.65 -36.74
C ALA A 5 3.07 19.18 -36.29
N SER A 6 4.21 18.63 -35.88
CA SER A 6 4.30 17.33 -35.21
C SER A 6 3.66 17.44 -33.83
N LEU A 7 2.54 16.75 -33.62
CA LEU A 7 1.95 16.59 -32.30
C LEU A 7 2.82 15.62 -31.50
N GLU A 8 3.65 16.14 -30.60
CA GLU A 8 4.36 15.29 -29.65
C GLU A 8 3.37 14.63 -28.67
N PRO A 9 3.48 13.31 -28.44
CA PRO A 9 2.61 12.60 -27.52
C PRO A 9 2.89 13.02 -26.07
N HIS A 10 1.87 13.54 -25.40
CA HIS A 10 1.92 13.95 -24.00
C HIS A 10 2.34 12.79 -23.07
N THR A 11 3.45 12.99 -22.38
CA THR A 11 4.01 12.15 -21.29
C THR A 11 3.04 12.04 -20.11
N SER A 12 2.01 11.20 -20.26
CA SER A 12 0.92 11.03 -19.28
C SER A 12 1.10 9.81 -18.37
N GLY A 13 2.18 9.03 -18.54
CA GLY A 13 2.39 7.76 -17.83
C GLY A 13 2.87 7.88 -16.38
N THR A 14 3.76 8.82 -16.06
CA THR A 14 4.44 8.90 -14.76
C THR A 14 3.52 9.40 -13.65
N THR A 15 2.71 10.43 -13.92
CA THR A 15 1.70 10.97 -12.99
C THR A 15 0.57 9.97 -12.73
N GLY A 16 0.25 9.12 -13.71
CA GLY A 16 -0.70 8.04 -13.55
C GLY A 16 -0.22 6.99 -12.55
N LEU A 17 1.03 6.53 -12.68
CA LEU A 17 1.59 5.44 -11.88
C LEU A 17 1.72 5.79 -10.39
N HIS A 18 2.05 7.04 -10.04
CA HIS A 18 2.10 7.47 -8.64
C HIS A 18 0.73 7.39 -7.94
N ARG A 19 -0.36 7.59 -8.69
CA ARG A 19 -1.73 7.47 -8.15
C ARG A 19 -2.17 6.02 -7.97
N TRP A 20 -1.50 5.06 -8.59
CA TRP A 20 -1.80 3.64 -8.44
C TRP A 20 -1.29 3.06 -7.13
N ILE A 21 -0.16 3.54 -6.58
CA ILE A 21 0.39 3.01 -5.31
C ILE A 21 -0.63 3.12 -4.16
N PRO A 22 -1.22 4.30 -3.87
CA PRO A 22 -2.24 4.37 -2.83
C PRO A 22 -3.47 3.52 -3.14
N ARG A 23 -3.88 3.39 -4.41
CA ARG A 23 -5.02 2.54 -4.80
C ARG A 23 -4.76 1.06 -4.55
N LEU A 24 -3.56 0.59 -4.84
CA LEU A 24 -3.16 -0.80 -4.56
C LEU A 24 -3.13 -1.07 -3.05
N ILE A 25 -2.65 -0.12 -2.25
CA ILE A 25 -2.69 -0.21 -0.79
C ILE A 25 -4.14 -0.28 -0.29
N PHE A 26 -5.04 0.57 -0.81
CA PHE A 26 -6.45 0.50 -0.47
C PHE A 26 -7.10 -0.80 -0.90
N ALA A 27 -6.80 -1.31 -2.10
CA ALA A 27 -7.31 -2.59 -2.55
C ALA A 27 -6.87 -3.73 -1.62
N ALA A 28 -5.59 -3.77 -1.24
CA ALA A 28 -5.07 -4.74 -0.28
C ALA A 28 -5.75 -4.62 1.10
N ALA A 29 -6.00 -3.39 1.56
CA ALA A 29 -6.72 -3.12 2.80
C ALA A 29 -8.17 -3.62 2.73
N THR A 30 -8.89 -3.33 1.65
CA THR A 30 -10.25 -3.79 1.41
C THR A 30 -10.32 -5.31 1.39
N VAL A 31 -9.39 -5.98 0.69
CA VAL A 31 -9.34 -7.45 0.67
C VAL A 31 -9.11 -8.00 2.09
N HIS A 32 -8.17 -7.44 2.86
CA HIS A 32 -7.94 -7.89 4.25
C HIS A 32 -9.19 -7.76 5.13
N ILE A 33 -9.88 -6.62 5.03
CA ILE A 33 -11.10 -6.40 5.80
C ILE A 33 -12.20 -7.37 5.34
N LEU A 34 -12.41 -7.51 4.03
CA LEU A 34 -13.43 -8.43 3.52
C LEU A 34 -13.17 -9.87 3.93
N VAL A 35 -11.91 -10.32 3.87
CA VAL A 35 -11.53 -11.67 4.35
C VAL A 35 -11.84 -11.82 5.84
N GLY A 36 -11.43 -10.87 6.68
CA GLY A 36 -11.71 -10.93 8.12
C GLY A 36 -13.20 -10.87 8.48
N VAL A 37 -14.02 -10.17 7.70
CA VAL A 37 -15.48 -10.11 7.90
C VAL A 37 -16.16 -11.38 7.41
N VAL A 38 -15.84 -11.84 6.19
CA VAL A 38 -16.53 -12.97 5.55
C VAL A 38 -16.13 -14.31 6.16
N ALA A 39 -14.83 -14.52 6.39
CA ALA A 39 -14.33 -15.76 6.97
C ALA A 39 -14.80 -15.97 8.43
N SER A 40 -15.24 -14.88 9.09
CA SER A 40 -15.48 -14.87 10.53
C SER A 40 -16.87 -14.38 10.93
N GLY A 41 -17.83 -14.38 9.98
CA GLY A 41 -19.15 -13.77 10.19
C GLY A 41 -19.93 -14.28 11.40
N SER A 42 -19.85 -15.58 11.68
CA SER A 42 -20.44 -16.20 12.89
C SER A 42 -19.72 -15.80 14.19
N HIS A 43 -18.40 -15.57 14.14
CA HIS A 43 -17.58 -15.22 15.29
C HIS A 43 -17.78 -13.77 15.72
N TRP A 44 -18.03 -12.85 14.78
CA TRP A 44 -18.38 -11.47 15.10
C TRP A 44 -19.62 -11.38 15.99
N ARG A 45 -20.65 -12.18 15.69
CA ARG A 45 -21.86 -12.23 16.51
C ARG A 45 -21.58 -12.71 17.93
N GLY A 46 -20.72 -13.72 18.07
CA GLY A 46 -20.22 -14.19 19.38
C GLY A 46 -19.46 -13.09 20.12
N ILE A 47 -18.56 -12.36 19.44
CA ILE A 47 -17.80 -11.26 20.07
C ILE A 47 -18.76 -10.19 20.61
N PHE A 48 -19.81 -9.82 19.87
CA PHE A 48 -20.77 -8.84 20.37
C PHE A 48 -21.67 -9.37 21.50
N SER A 49 -22.06 -10.65 21.47
CA SER A 49 -22.89 -11.24 22.53
C SER A 49 -22.13 -11.42 23.84
N ASP A 50 -20.85 -11.76 23.76
CA ASP A 50 -20.00 -12.07 24.92
C ASP A 50 -19.42 -10.79 25.57
N GLY A 51 -19.64 -9.62 24.95
CA GLY A 51 -19.11 -8.31 25.35
C GLY A 51 -17.82 -7.96 24.61
N LEU A 52 -17.35 -6.70 24.66
CA LEU A 52 -16.14 -6.27 23.92
C LEU A 52 -14.84 -6.37 24.74
N TRP A 53 -14.92 -6.75 26.02
CA TRP A 53 -13.79 -6.79 26.93
C TRP A 53 -13.26 -8.21 27.11
N ASN A 54 -11.98 -8.44 26.82
CA ASN A 54 -11.29 -9.73 26.96
C ASN A 54 -11.93 -10.90 26.20
N THR A 55 -12.59 -10.61 25.08
CA THR A 55 -13.41 -11.56 24.32
C THR A 55 -12.63 -12.30 23.23
N VAL A 56 -11.46 -11.78 22.88
CA VAL A 56 -10.47 -12.46 22.05
C VAL A 56 -9.44 -13.02 23.02
N ALA A 57 -9.84 -14.06 23.76
CA ALA A 57 -8.94 -14.78 24.64
C ALA A 57 -7.98 -15.65 23.82
N ASN A 58 -6.80 -15.93 24.38
CA ASN A 58 -5.69 -16.57 23.68
C ASN A 58 -5.93 -18.03 23.26
N ASP A 59 -7.09 -18.61 23.61
CA ASP A 59 -7.53 -19.96 23.28
C ASP A 59 -8.46 -20.02 22.05
N ASP A 60 -8.91 -18.87 21.52
CA ASP A 60 -9.70 -18.78 20.29
C ASP A 60 -8.86 -18.18 19.14
N ASP A 61 -8.08 -19.05 18.51
CA ASP A 61 -7.25 -18.73 17.34
C ASP A 61 -8.05 -18.08 16.20
N THR A 62 -9.34 -18.42 16.07
CA THR A 62 -10.20 -17.91 15.00
C THR A 62 -10.60 -16.46 15.27
N ARG A 63 -11.01 -16.13 16.50
CA ARG A 63 -11.26 -14.73 16.91
C ARG A 63 -9.99 -13.89 16.88
N MET A 64 -8.85 -14.47 17.26
CA MET A 64 -7.55 -13.80 17.18
C MET A 64 -7.18 -13.48 15.72
N MET A 65 -7.30 -14.44 14.81
CA MET A 65 -7.07 -14.24 13.38
C MET A 65 -8.01 -13.17 12.81
N THR A 66 -9.30 -13.21 13.18
CA THR A 66 -10.32 -12.22 12.79
C THR A 66 -9.91 -10.79 13.18
N LEU A 67 -9.48 -10.61 14.43
CA LEU A 67 -9.00 -9.33 14.94
C LEU A 67 -7.78 -8.84 14.16
N TRP A 68 -6.83 -9.74 13.87
CA TRP A 68 -5.63 -9.40 13.09
C TRP A 68 -5.95 -8.93 11.67
N PHE A 69 -6.88 -9.59 10.97
CA PHE A 69 -7.33 -9.14 9.65
C PHE A 69 -7.93 -7.73 9.70
N MET A 70 -8.72 -7.41 10.74
CA MET A 70 -9.28 -6.06 10.91
C MET A 70 -8.21 -5.03 11.21
N LEU A 71 -7.36 -5.29 12.21
CA LEU A 71 -6.38 -4.32 12.68
C LEU A 71 -5.35 -4.02 11.58
N ALA A 72 -4.85 -5.06 10.90
CA ALA A 72 -3.97 -4.91 9.76
C ALA A 72 -4.68 -4.17 8.61
N GLY A 73 -5.93 -4.52 8.30
CA GLY A 73 -6.73 -3.83 7.29
C GLY A 73 -6.87 -2.33 7.55
N ILE A 74 -7.22 -1.94 8.79
CA ILE A 74 -7.33 -0.53 9.20
C ILE A 74 -5.97 0.17 9.12
N ALA A 75 -4.89 -0.49 9.55
CA ALA A 75 -3.53 0.05 9.43
C ALA A 75 -3.15 0.30 7.96
N PHE A 76 -3.50 -0.60 7.04
CA PHE A 76 -3.29 -0.38 5.60
C PHE A 76 -4.14 0.75 5.04
N VAL A 77 -5.39 0.93 5.49
CA VAL A 77 -6.19 2.12 5.13
C VAL A 77 -5.46 3.39 5.57
N GLY A 78 -4.95 3.43 6.79
CA GLY A 78 -4.15 4.54 7.32
C GLY A 78 -2.93 4.82 6.44
N LEU A 79 -2.12 3.80 6.15
CA LEU A 79 -0.95 3.92 5.28
C LEU A 79 -1.33 4.44 3.88
N GLY A 80 -2.38 3.88 3.28
CA GLY A 80 -2.90 4.31 1.98
C GLY A 80 -3.34 5.78 1.96
N LEU A 81 -3.97 6.26 3.04
CA LEU A 81 -4.34 7.67 3.21
C LEU A 81 -3.13 8.58 3.30
N LEU A 82 -2.12 8.21 4.12
CA LEU A 82 -0.89 8.97 4.24
C LEU A 82 -0.15 9.03 2.90
N THR A 83 0.05 7.89 2.24
CA THR A 83 0.70 7.84 0.92
C THR A 83 -0.08 8.66 -0.11
N ARG A 84 -1.42 8.55 -0.15
CA ARG A 84 -2.26 9.35 -1.05
C ARG A 84 -2.10 10.84 -0.82
N ARG A 85 -2.14 11.28 0.44
CA ARG A 85 -1.97 12.70 0.80
C ARG A 85 -0.61 13.21 0.35
N THR A 86 0.47 12.47 0.62
CA THR A 86 1.80 12.88 0.21
C THR A 86 1.95 12.94 -1.30
N VAL A 87 1.41 11.96 -2.04
CA VAL A 87 1.41 11.98 -3.51
C VAL A 87 0.66 13.18 -4.06
N ILE A 88 -0.49 13.53 -3.48
CA ILE A 88 -1.27 14.71 -3.92
C ILE A 88 -0.50 16.01 -3.65
N LEU A 89 0.14 16.13 -2.49
CA LEU A 89 0.83 17.36 -2.07
C LEU A 89 2.19 17.55 -2.75
N THR A 90 2.91 16.46 -3.04
CA THR A 90 4.31 16.51 -3.48
C THR A 90 4.53 15.98 -4.88
N SER A 91 3.53 15.32 -5.47
CA SER A 91 3.65 14.53 -6.71
C SER A 91 4.72 13.42 -6.67
N ARG A 92 5.22 13.06 -5.48
CA ARG A 92 6.29 12.07 -5.28
C ARG A 92 5.83 10.94 -4.37
N ILE A 93 6.47 9.78 -4.52
CA ILE A 93 6.24 8.63 -3.65
C ILE A 93 7.26 8.63 -2.50
N PRO A 94 6.81 8.62 -1.22
CA PRO A 94 7.70 8.45 -0.07
C PRO A 94 8.41 7.10 -0.11
N ALA A 95 9.73 7.10 0.06
CA ALA A 95 10.49 5.84 0.11
C ALA A 95 10.10 5.00 1.33
N GLU A 96 9.66 5.66 2.40
CA GLU A 96 9.22 5.09 3.66
C GLU A 96 8.02 4.16 3.45
N THR A 97 7.09 4.50 2.55
CA THR A 97 5.96 3.62 2.20
C THR A 97 6.45 2.28 1.67
N GLY A 98 7.47 2.30 0.80
CA GLY A 98 8.03 1.08 0.23
C GLY A 98 8.75 0.22 1.28
N TRP A 99 9.55 0.85 2.15
CA TRP A 99 10.23 0.13 3.23
C TRP A 99 9.28 -0.46 4.26
N ILE A 100 8.25 0.27 4.68
CA ILE A 100 7.23 -0.24 5.61
C ILE A 100 6.58 -1.51 5.05
N LEU A 101 6.18 -1.49 3.77
CA LEU A 101 5.56 -2.65 3.12
C LEU A 101 6.51 -3.84 2.96
N LEU A 102 7.80 -3.61 2.70
CA LEU A 102 8.79 -4.68 2.63
C LEU A 102 9.11 -5.27 4.00
N THR A 103 9.31 -4.44 5.02
CA THR A 103 9.60 -4.88 6.39
C THR A 103 8.46 -5.70 6.96
N LEU A 104 7.21 -5.40 6.60
CA LEU A 104 6.06 -6.21 7.01
C LEU A 104 5.86 -7.44 6.10
N GLY A 105 6.02 -7.27 4.78
CA GLY A 105 5.71 -8.31 3.80
C GLY A 105 6.71 -9.45 3.76
N ILE A 106 8.01 -9.18 3.92
CA ILE A 106 9.06 -10.20 3.84
C ILE A 106 8.93 -11.23 4.98
N PRO A 107 8.86 -10.85 6.27
CA PRO A 107 8.65 -11.81 7.34
C PRO A 107 7.35 -12.60 7.17
N MET A 108 6.26 -11.93 6.77
CA MET A 108 4.98 -12.59 6.54
C MET A 108 5.06 -13.65 5.43
N ALA A 109 5.65 -13.32 4.28
CA ALA A 109 5.79 -14.28 3.18
C ALA A 109 6.75 -15.44 3.51
N LEU A 110 7.72 -15.24 4.40
CA LEU A 110 8.63 -16.29 4.85
C LEU A 110 7.99 -17.22 5.89
N LEU A 111 7.25 -16.65 6.85
CA LEU A 111 6.62 -17.40 7.93
C LEU A 111 5.32 -18.07 7.49
N GLU A 112 4.56 -17.42 6.61
CA GLU A 112 3.28 -17.89 6.10
C GLU A 112 3.22 -17.65 4.58
N PRO A 113 3.79 -18.55 3.77
CA PRO A 113 3.96 -18.33 2.33
C PRO A 113 2.65 -18.25 1.53
N ILE A 114 1.54 -18.73 2.09
CA ILE A 114 0.21 -18.69 1.46
C ILE A 114 -0.51 -17.37 1.84
N SER A 115 0.15 -16.50 2.63
CA SER A 115 -0.35 -15.19 3.03
C SER A 115 -0.41 -14.18 1.87
N GLY A 116 -1.08 -13.06 2.15
CA GLY A 116 -1.01 -11.84 1.34
C GLY A 116 0.34 -11.11 1.37
N GLY A 117 1.36 -11.61 2.09
CA GLY A 117 2.66 -10.96 2.24
C GLY A 117 3.35 -10.65 0.90
N TRP A 118 3.18 -11.52 -0.09
CA TRP A 118 3.70 -11.30 -1.45
C TRP A 118 3.16 -10.03 -2.11
N ALA A 119 1.88 -9.70 -1.91
CA ALA A 119 1.28 -8.49 -2.45
C ALA A 119 1.92 -7.24 -1.83
N MET A 120 2.20 -7.27 -0.52
CA MET A 120 2.89 -6.19 0.17
C MET A 120 4.30 -5.99 -0.37
N ILE A 121 5.02 -7.09 -0.61
CA ILE A 121 6.36 -7.04 -1.22
C ILE A 121 6.29 -6.40 -2.60
N ALA A 122 5.38 -6.84 -3.46
CA ALA A 122 5.22 -6.31 -4.81
C ALA A 122 4.91 -4.80 -4.80
N ILE A 123 3.98 -4.36 -3.96
CA ILE A 123 3.64 -2.93 -3.82
C ILE A 123 4.82 -2.15 -3.24
N GLY A 124 5.53 -2.72 -2.26
CA GLY A 124 6.69 -2.10 -1.61
C GLY A 124 7.87 -1.89 -2.57
N VAL A 125 8.21 -2.90 -3.36
CA VAL A 125 9.23 -2.80 -4.42
C VAL A 125 8.84 -1.72 -5.44
N LEU A 126 7.57 -1.72 -5.88
CA LEU A 126 7.09 -0.73 -6.85
C LEU A 126 7.17 0.70 -6.28
N ALA A 127 6.78 0.90 -5.02
CA ALA A 127 6.88 2.19 -4.35
C ALA A 127 8.33 2.69 -4.24
N LEU A 128 9.28 1.82 -3.88
CA LEU A 128 10.70 2.17 -3.85
C LEU A 128 11.26 2.49 -5.24
N ALA A 129 10.89 1.70 -6.26
CA ALA A 129 11.34 1.93 -7.63
C ALA A 129 10.90 3.31 -8.14
N LEU A 130 9.67 3.73 -7.85
CA LEU A 130 9.16 5.06 -8.22
C LEU A 130 9.83 6.18 -7.42
N SER A 131 9.99 6.01 -6.11
CA SER A 131 10.69 6.99 -5.27
C SER A 131 12.13 7.23 -5.72
N ARG A 132 12.84 6.18 -6.20
CA ARG A 132 14.19 6.33 -6.77
C ARG A 132 14.18 7.13 -8.07
N ARG A 133 13.20 6.91 -8.95
CA ARG A 133 13.05 7.67 -10.21
C ARG A 133 12.80 9.15 -9.94
N ASP A 134 11.99 9.49 -8.94
CA ASP A 134 11.73 10.87 -8.53
C ASP A 134 13.00 11.61 -8.08
N LYS A 135 13.88 10.91 -7.36
CA LYS A 135 15.18 11.44 -6.92
C LYS A 135 16.12 11.69 -8.10
N THR A 136 16.23 10.74 -9.04
CA THR A 136 17.11 10.87 -10.21
C THR A 136 16.67 12.03 -11.12
N ALA A 137 15.37 12.17 -11.39
CA ALA A 137 14.84 13.26 -12.22
C ALA A 137 15.09 14.65 -11.62
N SER A 138 15.04 14.76 -10.28
CA SER A 138 15.34 16.01 -9.58
C SER A 138 16.83 16.36 -9.67
N GLY A 139 17.72 15.36 -9.60
CA GLY A 139 19.17 15.55 -9.69
C GLY A 139 19.65 15.97 -11.09
N SER A 140 19.04 15.44 -12.16
CA SER A 140 19.38 15.84 -13.54
C SER A 140 19.00 17.28 -13.86
N SER A 141 17.95 17.82 -13.23
CA SER A 141 17.53 19.23 -13.44
C SER A 141 18.43 20.24 -12.72
N GLN A 142 19.28 19.80 -11.78
CA GLN A 142 20.16 20.64 -10.97
C GLN A 142 21.62 20.60 -11.42
N ALA A 143 21.96 19.88 -12.50
CA ALA A 143 23.33 19.84 -13.02
C ALA A 143 23.79 21.25 -13.43
N PRO A 144 24.83 21.82 -12.78
CA PRO A 144 25.24 23.19 -13.04
C PRO A 144 25.89 23.28 -14.43
N THR A 145 25.39 24.21 -15.25
CA THR A 145 26.09 24.76 -16.41
C THR A 145 27.38 25.39 -15.90
N ARG A 146 28.46 24.60 -15.85
CA ARG A 146 29.81 25.16 -15.68
C ARG A 146 30.19 25.85 -16.99
N ALA A 147 30.16 27.18 -16.95
CA ALA A 147 30.85 28.04 -17.91
C ALA A 147 32.36 28.02 -17.65
#